data_AF-A0A954HC61-F1
#
_entry.id   AF-A0A954HC61-F1
#
_cell.length_a   1.000
_cell.length_b   1.000
_cell.length_c   1.000
_cell.angle_alpha   90.00
_cell.angle_beta   90.00
_cell.angle_gamma   90.00
#
_symmetry.space_group_name_H-M   'P 1'
#
loop_
_entity.id
_entity.type
_entity.pdbx_description
1 polymer ?
#
loop_
_entity_poly.entity_id
_entity_poly.type
_entity_poly.pdbx_seq_one_letter_code
_entity_poly.pdbx_strand_id
1 'polypeptide(L)'
;MKLIWSAVRWYRRVLPVPGLTLGAIVLFFLTEGLAMLADFNFRRADQVFADHNPLGGSLCVIAAIVYGGFRVFYFQPLWRPKYRDWLRASPWSVWQPLPEGPVMLSVQDILPLALLTLGSLRVPKCEWYVVPVVFLSVWIIVSTMTFSLVGPRWLAYGIVFAAGGLTHTVFPMPMVAALIFVAIVVAVQMGHFLSLSRFHEWDMSWTDKYGFDAIITSNTDTLVEMQQKNLNGWPFDQMAPDFKRHQLLLSPLTGFLVALMVAWHVDGAIRMMNFHAWRPIPFGPLGTLVSMLGIVLSMVRAGAYVSGHAPPLGFFGRLATGRLIIPGYDYIFLAPVTVATLAVGGAVILGHLHTPPVLSAVSLLFMVIFLITTMPPDLAVFHLTGNHRINPDMKQRTSAFLIKD
;
A
#
# COMPACT_ATOMS: atom_id res chain seq x y z
N MET A 1 18.66 4.73 -41.45
CA MET A 1 19.05 5.52 -40.26
C MET A 1 17.89 6.31 -39.62
N LYS A 2 17.11 7.13 -40.35
CA LYS A 2 15.98 7.91 -39.77
C LYS A 2 14.91 7.07 -39.04
N LEU A 3 14.54 5.91 -39.60
CA LEU A 3 13.56 4.99 -38.98
C LEU A 3 14.05 4.42 -37.64
N ILE A 4 15.32 4.00 -37.55
CA ILE A 4 15.93 3.48 -36.32
C ILE A 4 15.94 4.56 -35.24
N TRP A 5 16.38 5.79 -35.57
CA TRP A 5 16.34 6.91 -34.63
C TRP A 5 14.92 7.31 -34.21
N SER A 6 13.92 7.11 -35.07
CA SER A 6 12.51 7.31 -34.72
C SER A 6 12.06 6.25 -33.72
N ALA A 7 12.35 4.98 -33.98
CA ALA A 7 12.01 3.86 -33.10
C ALA A 7 12.69 3.97 -31.73
N VAL A 8 13.98 4.33 -31.69
CA VAL A 8 14.73 4.55 -30.45
C VAL A 8 14.15 5.73 -29.67
N ARG A 9 13.84 6.86 -30.33
CA ARG A 9 13.21 8.01 -29.65
C ARG A 9 11.81 7.69 -29.14
N TRP A 10 11.04 6.90 -29.90
CA TRP A 10 9.72 6.44 -29.50
C TRP A 10 9.81 5.57 -28.24
N TYR A 11 10.71 4.57 -28.23
CA TYR A 11 10.89 3.66 -27.11
C TYR A 11 11.50 4.31 -25.87
N ARG A 12 12.45 5.24 -26.05
CA ARG A 12 13.08 5.99 -24.96
C ARG A 12 12.09 6.78 -24.11
N ARG A 13 10.90 7.10 -24.64
CA ARG A 13 9.86 7.79 -23.87
C ARG A 13 9.32 6.97 -22.72
N VAL A 14 9.32 5.63 -22.80
CA VAL A 14 8.69 4.74 -21.81
C VAL A 14 9.69 4.00 -20.91
N LEU A 15 10.94 3.94 -21.32
CA LEU A 15 12.00 3.34 -20.51
C LEU A 15 12.28 4.13 -19.22
N PRO A 16 12.68 3.44 -18.12
CA PRO A 16 13.22 4.09 -16.94
C PRO A 16 14.41 4.98 -17.26
N VAL A 17 14.70 5.90 -16.33
CA VAL A 17 15.84 6.81 -16.41
C VAL A 17 17.07 6.03 -16.86
N PRO A 18 17.83 6.50 -17.87
CA PRO A 18 18.86 5.69 -18.52
C PRO A 18 19.86 5.03 -17.56
N GLY A 19 20.20 5.71 -16.45
CA GLY A 19 21.09 5.15 -15.43
C GLY A 19 20.52 3.93 -14.70
N LEU A 20 19.22 3.93 -14.37
CA LEU A 20 18.57 2.79 -13.70
C LEU A 20 18.47 1.60 -14.66
N THR A 21 18.04 1.84 -15.89
CA THR A 21 17.94 0.82 -16.93
C THR A 21 19.31 0.21 -17.23
N LEU A 22 20.34 1.04 -17.42
CA LEU A 22 21.70 0.59 -17.66
C LEU A 22 22.26 -0.18 -16.46
N GLY A 23 22.05 0.31 -15.23
CA GLY A 23 22.48 -0.36 -14.01
C GLY A 23 21.86 -1.74 -13.85
N ALA A 24 20.55 -1.88 -14.09
CA ALA A 24 19.85 -3.17 -14.05
C ALA A 24 20.37 -4.14 -15.13
N ILE A 25 20.61 -3.66 -16.35
CA ILE A 25 21.17 -4.46 -17.44
C ILE A 25 22.59 -4.94 -17.09
N VAL A 26 23.45 -4.03 -16.61
CA VAL A 26 24.83 -4.37 -16.21
C VAL A 26 24.81 -5.38 -15.07
N LEU A 27 23.96 -5.18 -14.05
CA LEU A 27 23.83 -6.09 -12.93
C LEU A 27 23.37 -7.48 -13.38
N PHE A 28 22.38 -7.57 -14.28
CA PHE A 28 21.91 -8.83 -14.85
C PHE A 28 23.02 -9.56 -15.61
N PHE A 29 23.72 -8.88 -16.51
CA PHE A 29 24.82 -9.50 -17.27
C PHE A 29 26.00 -9.89 -16.38
N LEU A 30 26.28 -9.14 -15.32
CA LEU A 30 27.30 -9.50 -14.34
C LEU A 30 26.89 -10.77 -13.58
N THR A 31 25.64 -10.88 -13.11
CA THR A 31 25.18 -12.09 -12.43
C THR A 31 25.17 -13.31 -13.34
N GLU A 32 24.72 -13.16 -14.59
CA GLU A 32 24.73 -14.24 -15.57
C GLU A 32 26.16 -14.63 -15.98
N GLY A 33 27.05 -13.65 -16.19
CA GLY A 33 28.45 -13.90 -16.52
C GLY A 33 29.20 -14.61 -15.39
N LEU A 34 28.94 -14.24 -14.14
CA LEU A 34 29.49 -14.92 -12.97
C LEU A 34 28.94 -16.35 -12.83
N ALA A 35 27.65 -16.56 -13.09
CA ALA A 35 27.04 -17.89 -13.10
C ALA A 35 27.67 -18.79 -14.19
N MET A 36 27.79 -18.28 -15.42
CA MET A 36 28.45 -19.00 -16.53
C MET A 36 29.93 -19.30 -16.24
N LEU A 37 30.66 -18.37 -15.63
CA LEU A 37 32.06 -18.58 -15.25
C LEU A 37 32.20 -19.64 -14.15
N ALA A 38 31.27 -19.65 -13.18
CA ALA A 38 31.20 -20.68 -12.15
C ALA A 38 30.93 -22.06 -12.77
N ASP A 39 29.91 -22.18 -13.64
CA ASP A 39 29.58 -23.42 -14.35
C ASP A 39 30.77 -23.93 -15.19
N PHE A 40 31.51 -23.02 -15.84
CA PHE A 40 32.66 -23.38 -16.65
C PHE A 40 33.84 -23.91 -15.82
N ASN A 41 34.16 -23.26 -14.70
CA ASN A 41 35.30 -23.63 -13.85
C ASN A 41 35.02 -24.86 -12.99
N PHE A 42 33.78 -25.06 -12.59
CA PHE A 42 33.37 -26.11 -11.67
C PHE A 42 32.57 -27.23 -12.36
N ARG A 43 32.99 -27.66 -13.56
CA ARG A 43 32.40 -28.78 -14.34
C ARG A 43 32.17 -30.10 -13.57
N ARG A 44 32.65 -30.23 -12.33
CA ARG A 44 32.44 -31.36 -11.41
C ARG A 44 31.76 -31.01 -10.09
N ALA A 45 31.62 -29.72 -9.71
CA ALA A 45 30.95 -29.35 -8.48
C ALA A 45 29.44 -29.23 -8.77
N ASP A 46 28.80 -30.40 -8.76
CA ASP A 46 27.40 -30.69 -8.47
C ASP A 46 26.29 -29.87 -9.15
N GLN A 47 25.26 -30.59 -9.59
CA GLN A 47 23.93 -30.12 -10.03
C GLN A 47 23.31 -29.04 -9.12
N VAL A 48 23.82 -28.89 -7.89
CA VAL A 48 23.44 -27.91 -6.89
C VAL A 48 23.58 -26.45 -7.38
N PHE A 49 24.64 -26.08 -8.11
CA PHE A 49 24.79 -24.70 -8.61
C PHE A 49 23.94 -24.44 -9.86
N ALA A 50 23.85 -25.40 -10.78
CA ALA A 50 23.06 -25.30 -12.01
C ALA A 50 21.54 -25.17 -11.72
N ASP A 51 21.05 -25.80 -10.66
CA ASP A 51 19.64 -25.73 -10.24
C ASP A 51 19.29 -24.44 -9.46
N HIS A 52 20.29 -23.62 -9.12
CA HIS A 52 20.14 -22.49 -8.20
C HIS A 52 20.95 -21.26 -8.64
N ASN A 53 20.56 -20.63 -9.75
CA ASN A 53 20.79 -19.19 -9.94
C ASN A 53 19.56 -18.39 -9.49
N PRO A 54 19.26 -18.30 -8.17
CA PRO A 54 18.10 -17.54 -7.69
C PRO A 54 18.28 -16.04 -7.92
N LEU A 55 19.53 -15.57 -8.09
CA LEU A 55 19.85 -14.16 -8.28
C LEU A 55 19.35 -13.64 -9.62
N GLY A 56 19.61 -14.34 -10.73
CA GLY A 56 19.12 -13.92 -12.05
C GLY A 56 17.60 -13.77 -12.11
N GLY A 57 16.87 -14.76 -11.56
CA GLY A 57 15.40 -14.73 -11.53
C GLY A 57 14.87 -13.64 -10.61
N SER A 58 15.47 -13.47 -9.43
CA SER A 58 15.11 -12.40 -8.50
C SER A 58 15.35 -11.03 -9.13
N LEU A 59 16.43 -10.84 -9.88
CA LEU A 59 16.71 -9.59 -10.59
C LEU A 59 15.66 -9.29 -11.67
N CYS A 60 15.22 -10.28 -12.45
CA CYS A 60 14.14 -10.09 -13.42
C CYS A 60 12.81 -9.70 -12.72
N VAL A 61 12.50 -10.33 -11.59
CA VAL A 61 11.30 -10.02 -10.78
C VAL A 61 11.40 -8.62 -10.17
N ILE A 62 12.54 -8.26 -9.58
CA ILE A 62 12.79 -6.91 -9.03
C ILE A 62 12.68 -5.87 -10.15
N ALA A 63 13.27 -6.13 -11.32
CA ALA A 63 13.17 -5.25 -12.48
C ALA A 63 11.71 -5.09 -12.93
N ALA A 64 10.90 -6.15 -12.92
CA ALA A 64 9.47 -6.08 -13.21
C ALA A 64 8.71 -5.22 -12.19
N ILE A 65 9.01 -5.35 -10.89
CA ILE A 65 8.42 -4.51 -9.83
C ILE A 65 8.79 -3.04 -10.05
N VAL A 66 10.08 -2.75 -10.20
CA VAL A 66 10.58 -1.39 -10.39
C VAL A 66 9.99 -0.78 -11.66
N TYR A 67 9.91 -1.53 -12.76
CA TYR A 67 9.35 -1.06 -14.01
C TYR A 67 7.84 -0.77 -13.90
N GLY A 68 7.07 -1.66 -13.25
CA GLY A 68 5.63 -1.49 -13.03
C GLY A 68 5.32 -0.23 -12.22
N GLY A 69 6.08 -0.01 -11.13
CA GLY A 69 5.97 1.21 -10.33
C GLY A 69 6.42 2.45 -11.08
N PHE A 70 7.57 2.39 -11.76
CA PHE A 70 8.10 3.50 -12.56
C PHE A 70 7.09 4.01 -13.58
N ARG A 71 6.38 3.11 -14.28
CA ARG A 71 5.36 3.50 -15.27
C ARG A 71 4.22 4.34 -14.69
N VAL A 72 3.88 4.16 -13.41
CA VAL A 72 2.84 5.01 -12.79
C VAL A 72 3.47 6.29 -12.25
N PHE A 73 4.54 6.19 -11.48
CA PHE A 73 5.16 7.36 -10.84
C PHE A 73 5.72 8.39 -11.83
N TYR A 74 6.27 7.94 -12.97
CA TYR A 74 6.92 8.84 -13.91
C TYR A 74 5.95 9.57 -14.85
N PHE A 75 4.89 8.89 -15.30
CA PHE A 75 3.98 9.43 -16.30
C PHE A 75 2.74 10.11 -15.69
N GLN A 76 2.38 9.79 -14.45
CA GLN A 76 1.15 10.31 -13.85
C GLN A 76 1.41 11.70 -13.21
N PRO A 77 0.66 12.76 -13.61
CA PRO A 77 0.84 14.13 -13.12
C PRO A 77 0.80 14.33 -11.58
N LEU A 78 -0.01 13.56 -10.87
CA LEU A 78 -0.14 13.50 -9.41
C LEU A 78 1.22 13.42 -8.72
N TRP A 79 2.11 12.58 -9.24
CA TRP A 79 3.44 12.32 -8.66
C TRP A 79 4.52 13.28 -9.15
N ARG A 80 4.19 14.21 -10.08
CA ARG A 80 5.13 15.18 -10.65
C ARG A 80 4.53 16.59 -10.57
N PRO A 81 4.72 17.32 -9.45
CA PRO A 81 4.12 18.64 -9.24
C PRO A 81 4.40 19.60 -10.39
N LYS A 82 5.65 19.72 -10.84
CA LYS A 82 6.02 20.57 -11.98
C LYS A 82 5.30 20.20 -13.28
N TYR A 83 5.11 18.91 -13.54
CA TYR A 83 4.43 18.45 -14.74
C TYR A 83 2.92 18.72 -14.67
N ARG A 84 2.33 18.52 -13.49
CA ARG A 84 0.95 18.90 -13.18
C ARG A 84 0.73 20.41 -13.33
N ASP A 85 1.62 21.24 -12.81
CA ASP A 85 1.49 22.70 -12.89
C ASP A 85 1.62 23.18 -14.33
N TRP A 86 2.53 22.59 -15.11
CA TRP A 86 2.63 22.82 -16.55
C TRP A 86 1.34 22.40 -17.28
N LEU A 87 0.77 21.22 -16.96
CA LEU A 87 -0.49 20.76 -17.55
C LEU A 87 -1.64 21.71 -17.23
N ARG A 88 -1.72 22.24 -16.01
CA ARG A 88 -2.72 23.24 -15.59
C ARG A 88 -2.59 24.56 -16.32
N ALA A 89 -1.36 24.99 -16.63
CA ALA A 89 -1.09 26.22 -17.37
C ALA A 89 -1.30 26.08 -18.89
N SER A 90 -1.25 24.85 -19.41
CA SER A 90 -1.47 24.55 -20.83
C SER A 90 -2.96 24.35 -21.16
N PRO A 91 -3.39 24.54 -22.43
CA PRO A 91 -4.75 24.21 -22.87
C PRO A 91 -4.96 22.69 -23.06
N TRP A 92 -4.29 21.86 -22.26
CA TRP A 92 -4.35 20.40 -22.38
C TRP A 92 -5.73 19.87 -22.00
N SER A 93 -6.16 18.80 -22.67
CA SER A 93 -7.39 18.07 -22.33
C SER A 93 -7.16 16.57 -22.36
N VAL A 94 -8.02 15.80 -21.68
CA VAL A 94 -7.89 14.33 -21.56
C VAL A 94 -7.88 13.59 -22.90
N TRP A 95 -8.42 14.19 -23.96
CA TRP A 95 -8.43 13.62 -25.32
C TRP A 95 -7.10 13.78 -26.06
N GLN A 96 -6.18 14.57 -25.53
CA GLN A 96 -4.85 14.75 -26.08
C GLN A 96 -3.85 13.81 -25.41
N PRO A 97 -2.88 13.26 -26.15
CA PRO A 97 -1.84 12.43 -25.55
C PRO A 97 -1.04 13.25 -24.53
N LEU A 98 -0.70 12.61 -23.41
CA LEU A 98 0.19 13.22 -22.42
C LEU A 98 1.57 13.47 -23.06
N PRO A 99 2.12 14.69 -22.97
CA PRO A 99 3.39 15.04 -23.62
C PRO A 99 4.58 14.16 -23.21
N GLU A 100 4.63 13.76 -21.94
CA GLU A 100 5.69 12.89 -21.42
C GLU A 100 5.51 11.43 -21.84
N GLY A 101 4.29 11.01 -22.19
CA GLY A 101 3.96 9.63 -22.57
C GLY A 101 2.70 9.12 -21.87
N PRO A 102 2.11 8.02 -22.36
CA PRO A 102 0.88 7.46 -21.79
C PRO A 102 1.16 6.80 -20.42
N VAL A 103 0.33 7.12 -19.43
CA VAL A 103 0.26 6.38 -18.15
C VAL A 103 -0.30 4.97 -18.34
N MET A 104 -1.13 4.80 -19.38
CA MET A 104 -1.69 3.52 -19.78
C MET A 104 -0.60 2.61 -20.36
N LEU A 105 -0.82 1.30 -20.23
CA LEU A 105 0.01 0.29 -20.87
C LEU A 105 -0.01 0.50 -22.39
N SER A 106 1.16 0.46 -23.02
CA SER A 106 1.32 0.64 -24.45
C SER A 106 2.04 -0.57 -25.06
N VAL A 107 2.02 -0.66 -26.38
CA VAL A 107 2.77 -1.70 -27.12
C VAL A 107 4.28 -1.64 -26.81
N GLN A 108 4.79 -0.49 -26.37
CA GLN A 108 6.18 -0.34 -25.96
C GLN A 108 6.52 -1.18 -24.73
N ASP A 109 5.56 -1.46 -23.85
CA ASP A 109 5.75 -2.28 -22.65
C ASP A 109 5.99 -3.76 -22.97
N ILE A 110 5.63 -4.23 -24.18
CA ILE A 110 5.82 -5.62 -24.59
C ILE A 110 7.31 -5.97 -24.69
N LEU A 111 8.13 -5.10 -25.28
CA LEU A 111 9.56 -5.38 -25.48
C LEU A 111 10.35 -5.56 -24.16
N PRO A 112 10.31 -4.63 -23.18
CA PRO A 112 11.04 -4.82 -21.93
C PRO A 112 10.52 -6.03 -21.15
N LEU A 113 9.21 -6.28 -21.15
CA LEU A 113 8.64 -7.47 -20.50
C LEU A 113 9.06 -8.76 -21.20
N ALA A 114 9.08 -8.79 -22.53
CA ALA A 114 9.55 -9.94 -23.28
C ALA A 114 11.04 -10.22 -22.98
N LEU A 115 11.88 -9.18 -22.93
CA LEU A 115 13.29 -9.33 -22.58
C LEU A 115 13.49 -9.83 -21.15
N LEU A 116 12.78 -9.27 -20.17
CA LEU A 116 12.82 -9.74 -18.78
C LEU A 116 12.30 -11.18 -18.66
N THR A 117 11.25 -11.53 -19.39
CA THR A 117 10.69 -12.88 -19.42
C THR A 117 11.68 -13.87 -20.02
N LEU A 118 12.26 -13.55 -21.19
CA LEU A 118 13.29 -14.37 -21.83
C LEU A 118 14.53 -14.53 -20.94
N GLY A 119 14.94 -13.48 -20.23
CA GLY A 119 15.99 -13.56 -19.21
C GLY A 119 15.62 -14.52 -18.08
N SER A 120 14.37 -14.44 -17.59
CA SER A 120 13.90 -15.30 -16.50
C SER A 120 13.78 -16.78 -16.88
N LEU A 121 13.58 -17.11 -18.17
CA LEU A 121 13.54 -18.49 -18.67
C LEU A 121 14.86 -19.25 -18.47
N ARG A 122 15.97 -18.54 -18.21
CA ARG A 122 17.26 -19.16 -17.87
C ARG A 122 17.30 -19.69 -16.44
N VAL A 123 16.35 -19.30 -15.59
CA VAL A 123 16.35 -19.62 -14.17
C VAL A 123 15.46 -20.83 -13.94
N PRO A 124 16.02 -21.97 -13.49
CA PRO A 124 15.23 -23.15 -13.15
C PRO A 124 14.17 -22.76 -12.11
N LYS A 125 12.92 -23.19 -12.31
CA LYS A 125 11.75 -22.89 -11.45
C LYS A 125 11.11 -21.52 -11.64
N CYS A 126 11.67 -20.62 -12.47
CA CYS A 126 10.97 -19.38 -12.82
C CYS A 126 10.04 -19.63 -14.01
N GLU A 127 8.73 -19.68 -13.75
CA GLU A 127 7.75 -19.84 -14.81
C GLU A 127 7.66 -18.59 -15.70
N TRP A 128 7.47 -18.78 -17.00
CA TRP A 128 7.48 -17.72 -18.01
C TRP A 128 6.46 -16.60 -17.76
N TYR A 129 5.38 -16.87 -17.01
CA TYR A 129 4.35 -15.88 -16.72
C TYR A 129 4.63 -15.06 -15.45
N VAL A 130 5.61 -15.43 -14.61
CA VAL A 130 5.86 -14.77 -13.32
C VAL A 130 6.23 -13.31 -13.52
N VAL A 131 7.18 -13.01 -14.42
CA VAL A 131 7.65 -11.65 -14.68
C VAL A 131 6.52 -10.73 -15.19
N PRO A 132 5.74 -11.09 -16.24
CA PRO A 132 4.60 -10.29 -16.68
C PRO A 132 3.54 -10.09 -15.59
N VAL A 133 3.19 -11.15 -14.83
CA VAL A 133 2.20 -11.06 -13.77
C VAL A 133 2.67 -10.11 -12.68
N VAL A 134 3.91 -10.22 -12.22
CA VAL A 134 4.47 -9.32 -11.19
C VAL A 134 4.46 -7.87 -11.66
N PHE A 135 4.94 -7.59 -12.88
CA PHE A 135 4.91 -6.23 -13.44
C PHE A 135 3.49 -5.67 -13.45
N LEU A 136 2.54 -6.43 -13.99
CA LEU A 136 1.15 -5.98 -14.14
C LEU A 136 0.47 -5.83 -12.78
N SER A 137 0.71 -6.73 -11.82
CA SER A 137 0.20 -6.61 -10.44
C SER A 137 0.67 -5.32 -9.78
N VAL A 138 1.96 -5.01 -9.88
CA VAL A 138 2.51 -3.76 -9.32
C VAL A 138 1.92 -2.55 -10.03
N TRP A 139 1.84 -2.58 -11.37
CA TRP A 139 1.22 -1.51 -12.13
C TRP A 139 -0.25 -1.29 -11.76
N ILE A 140 -1.05 -2.36 -11.60
CA ILE A 140 -2.45 -2.31 -11.15
C ILE A 140 -2.52 -1.69 -9.75
N ILE A 141 -1.75 -2.20 -8.78
CA ILE A 141 -1.78 -1.72 -7.39
C ILE A 141 -1.46 -0.22 -7.33
N VAL A 142 -0.34 0.19 -7.92
CA VAL A 142 0.12 1.58 -7.87
C VAL A 142 -0.83 2.49 -8.65
N SER A 143 -1.35 2.03 -9.80
CA SER A 143 -2.35 2.77 -10.59
C SER A 143 -3.66 2.97 -9.83
N THR A 144 -4.19 1.90 -9.23
CA THR A 144 -5.42 1.93 -8.44
C THR A 144 -5.29 2.84 -7.24
N MET A 145 -4.17 2.76 -6.52
CA MET A 145 -3.86 3.69 -5.46
C MET A 145 -3.85 5.13 -6.00
N THR A 146 -3.13 5.39 -7.10
CA THR A 146 -2.97 6.72 -7.70
C THR A 146 -4.32 7.36 -8.05
N PHE A 147 -5.17 6.70 -8.82
CA PHE A 147 -6.46 7.28 -9.19
C PHE A 147 -7.49 7.25 -8.05
N SER A 148 -7.32 6.41 -7.02
CA SER A 148 -8.22 6.43 -5.84
C SER A 148 -8.06 7.70 -4.99
N LEU A 149 -6.89 8.33 -5.04
CA LEU A 149 -6.59 9.56 -4.30
C LEU A 149 -7.32 10.77 -4.89
N VAL A 150 -7.44 10.84 -6.22
CA VAL A 150 -7.96 12.01 -6.94
C VAL A 150 -9.17 11.74 -7.85
N GLY A 151 -9.63 10.49 -7.92
CA GLY A 151 -10.63 10.04 -8.89
C GLY A 151 -11.72 9.16 -8.28
N PRO A 152 -12.40 8.34 -9.10
CA PRO A 152 -13.56 7.57 -8.68
C PRO A 152 -13.18 6.41 -7.74
N ARG A 153 -13.32 6.62 -6.43
CA ARG A 153 -13.02 5.59 -5.39
C ARG A 153 -13.80 4.29 -5.55
N TRP A 154 -15.05 4.36 -6.03
CA TRP A 154 -15.88 3.16 -6.25
C TRP A 154 -15.23 2.18 -7.25
N LEU A 155 -14.57 2.70 -8.27
CA LEU A 155 -13.87 1.90 -9.28
C LEU A 155 -12.63 1.24 -8.68
N ALA A 156 -11.92 1.96 -7.79
CA ALA A 156 -10.79 1.39 -7.06
C ALA A 156 -11.23 0.19 -6.20
N TYR A 157 -12.33 0.31 -5.45
CA TYR A 157 -12.88 -0.82 -4.70
C TYR A 157 -13.22 -2.00 -5.62
N GLY A 158 -13.88 -1.75 -6.75
CA GLY A 158 -14.21 -2.78 -7.74
C GLY A 158 -12.97 -3.51 -8.27
N ILE A 159 -11.91 -2.78 -8.61
CA ILE A 159 -10.65 -3.35 -9.09
C ILE A 159 -9.97 -4.19 -8.00
N VAL A 160 -9.90 -3.69 -6.76
CA VAL A 160 -9.26 -4.46 -5.68
C VAL A 160 -10.08 -5.71 -5.35
N PHE A 161 -11.41 -5.66 -5.37
CA PHE A 161 -12.25 -6.86 -5.25
C PHE A 161 -12.00 -7.87 -6.36
N ALA A 162 -12.00 -7.40 -7.62
CA ALA A 162 -11.72 -8.25 -8.78
C ALA A 162 -10.33 -8.88 -8.70
N ALA A 163 -9.32 -8.13 -8.22
CA ALA A 163 -7.97 -8.64 -8.01
C ALA A 163 -7.93 -9.76 -6.96
N GLY A 164 -8.73 -9.67 -5.90
CA GLY A 164 -8.87 -10.80 -4.97
C GLY A 164 -9.54 -12.00 -5.65
N GLY A 165 -10.52 -11.78 -6.54
CA GLY A 165 -11.14 -12.85 -7.32
C GLY A 165 -10.17 -13.60 -8.24
N LEU A 166 -9.11 -12.93 -8.72
CA LEU A 166 -8.03 -13.62 -9.45
C LEU A 166 -7.36 -14.69 -8.59
N THR A 167 -7.07 -14.41 -7.33
CA THR A 167 -6.40 -15.38 -6.44
C THR A 167 -7.22 -16.66 -6.25
N HIS A 168 -8.56 -16.57 -6.36
CA HIS A 168 -9.46 -17.73 -6.31
C HIS A 168 -9.59 -18.48 -7.64
N THR A 169 -9.36 -17.82 -8.77
CA THR A 169 -9.67 -18.36 -10.11
C THR A 169 -8.44 -18.78 -10.91
N VAL A 170 -7.26 -18.24 -10.60
CA VAL A 170 -6.00 -18.49 -11.35
C VAL A 170 -5.69 -19.99 -11.49
N PHE A 171 -5.84 -20.75 -10.42
CA PHE A 171 -5.54 -22.19 -10.42
C PHE A 171 -6.66 -23.07 -11.02
N PRO A 172 -7.93 -22.94 -10.59
CA PRO A 172 -8.98 -23.84 -11.09
C PRO A 172 -9.43 -23.53 -12.52
N MET A 173 -9.33 -22.26 -12.96
CA MET A 173 -9.90 -21.79 -14.23
C MET A 173 -9.03 -20.70 -14.86
N PRO A 174 -7.86 -21.03 -15.43
CA PRO A 174 -6.90 -20.05 -15.93
C PRO A 174 -7.46 -19.13 -17.02
N MET A 175 -8.41 -19.62 -17.84
CA MET A 175 -9.09 -18.81 -18.86
C MET A 175 -10.00 -17.74 -18.24
N VAL A 176 -10.72 -18.08 -17.16
CA VAL A 176 -11.55 -17.12 -16.41
C VAL A 176 -10.64 -16.11 -15.72
N ALA A 177 -9.52 -16.55 -15.14
CA ALA A 177 -8.55 -15.65 -14.54
C ALA A 177 -7.96 -14.68 -15.57
N ALA A 178 -7.59 -15.16 -16.77
CA ALA A 178 -7.11 -14.30 -17.85
C ALA A 178 -8.16 -13.26 -18.26
N LEU A 179 -9.44 -13.64 -18.36
CA LEU A 179 -10.54 -12.72 -18.66
C LEU A 179 -10.70 -11.66 -17.55
N ILE A 180 -10.72 -12.07 -16.28
CA ILE A 180 -10.79 -11.15 -15.13
C ILE A 180 -9.59 -10.20 -15.15
N PHE A 181 -8.41 -10.71 -15.49
CA PHE A 181 -7.19 -9.93 -15.56
C PHE A 181 -7.27 -8.83 -16.62
N VAL A 182 -7.73 -9.18 -17.83
CA VAL A 182 -7.97 -8.21 -18.90
C VAL A 182 -9.02 -7.18 -18.46
N ALA A 183 -10.11 -7.62 -17.83
CA ALA A 183 -11.14 -6.73 -17.32
C ALA A 183 -10.59 -5.74 -16.27
N ILE A 184 -9.71 -6.18 -15.37
CA ILE A 184 -9.02 -5.31 -14.40
C ILE A 184 -8.13 -4.30 -15.13
N VAL A 185 -7.33 -4.72 -16.10
CA VAL A 185 -6.48 -3.80 -16.87
C VAL A 185 -7.31 -2.73 -17.57
N VAL A 186 -8.42 -3.11 -18.20
CA VAL A 186 -9.36 -2.16 -18.84
C VAL A 186 -9.96 -1.22 -17.80
N ALA A 187 -10.39 -1.73 -16.65
CA ALA A 187 -10.95 -0.92 -15.57
C ALA A 187 -9.92 0.08 -15.00
N VAL A 188 -8.65 -0.31 -14.86
CA VAL A 188 -7.57 0.59 -14.43
C VAL A 188 -7.33 1.69 -15.46
N GLN A 189 -7.32 1.36 -16.75
CA GLN A 189 -7.19 2.38 -17.82
C GLN A 189 -8.36 3.35 -17.82
N MET A 190 -9.58 2.86 -17.64
CA MET A 190 -10.78 3.68 -17.47
C MET A 190 -10.68 4.57 -16.22
N GLY A 191 -10.14 4.04 -15.11
CA GLY A 191 -9.91 4.80 -13.88
C GLY A 191 -8.94 5.96 -14.06
N HIS A 192 -7.84 5.74 -14.79
CA HIS A 192 -6.92 6.82 -15.17
C HIS A 192 -7.61 7.86 -16.06
N PHE A 193 -8.38 7.42 -17.06
CA PHE A 193 -9.12 8.34 -17.94
C PHE A 193 -10.13 9.20 -17.16
N LEU A 194 -10.96 8.58 -16.29
CA LEU A 194 -11.95 9.28 -15.46
C LEU A 194 -11.30 10.19 -14.41
N SER A 195 -10.14 9.83 -13.90
CA SER A 195 -9.39 10.68 -12.99
C SER A 195 -8.82 11.89 -13.73
N LEU A 196 -8.22 11.70 -14.90
CA LEU A 196 -7.65 12.76 -15.72
C LEU A 196 -8.71 13.68 -16.36
N SER A 197 -9.93 13.19 -16.63
CA SER A 197 -11.01 14.05 -17.10
C SER A 197 -11.46 15.07 -16.04
N ARG A 198 -11.19 14.79 -14.76
CA ARG A 198 -11.42 15.69 -13.62
C ARG A 198 -10.15 16.41 -13.15
N PHE A 199 -9.10 16.46 -13.97
CA PHE A 199 -7.79 16.98 -13.59
C PHE A 199 -7.82 18.38 -12.97
N HIS A 200 -8.68 19.27 -13.46
CA HIS A 200 -8.82 20.63 -12.93
C HIS A 200 -9.54 20.70 -11.58
N GLU A 201 -10.28 19.66 -11.19
CA GLU A 201 -11.02 19.57 -9.92
C GLU A 201 -10.19 18.94 -8.79
N TRP A 202 -8.97 18.47 -9.08
CA TRP A 202 -8.14 17.81 -8.08
C TRP A 202 -7.77 18.75 -6.93
N ASP A 203 -8.25 18.43 -5.72
CA ASP A 203 -7.80 19.06 -4.47
C ASP A 203 -6.40 18.54 -4.12
N MET A 204 -5.39 19.34 -4.44
CA MET A 204 -3.97 19.04 -4.18
C MET A 204 -3.43 19.75 -2.94
N SER A 205 -4.29 20.40 -2.15
CA SER A 205 -3.88 21.09 -0.92
C SER A 205 -3.13 20.16 0.04
N TRP A 206 -3.51 18.88 0.08
CA TRP A 206 -2.83 17.87 0.88
C TRP A 206 -1.44 17.51 0.34
N THR A 207 -1.23 17.41 -0.97
CA THR A 207 0.11 17.17 -1.51
C THR A 207 1.01 18.38 -1.34
N ASP A 208 0.46 19.59 -1.41
CA ASP A 208 1.28 20.78 -1.27
C ASP A 208 1.69 20.97 0.21
N LYS A 209 0.84 20.51 1.14
CA LYS A 209 1.11 20.52 2.59
C LYS A 209 2.00 19.36 3.08
N TYR A 210 1.84 18.16 2.52
CA TYR A 210 2.52 16.94 2.99
C TYR A 210 3.41 16.31 1.91
N GLY A 211 3.77 17.08 0.89
CA GLY A 211 4.23 16.56 -0.39
C GLY A 211 5.30 15.50 -0.32
N PHE A 212 5.28 14.60 -1.30
CA PHE A 212 6.35 13.64 -1.50
C PHE A 212 7.72 14.33 -1.57
N ASP A 213 7.77 15.55 -2.11
CA ASP A 213 9.00 16.36 -2.08
C ASP A 213 9.40 16.73 -0.66
N ALA A 214 8.49 17.05 0.26
CA ALA A 214 8.84 17.28 1.67
C ALA A 214 9.32 15.98 2.37
N ILE A 215 8.76 14.82 2.00
CA ILE A 215 9.20 13.52 2.52
C ILE A 215 10.58 13.13 1.96
N ILE A 216 10.83 13.35 0.67
CA ILE A 216 12.06 12.95 -0.02
C ILE A 216 13.18 13.98 0.21
N THR A 217 12.87 15.27 0.14
CA THR A 217 13.85 16.34 0.29
C THR A 217 14.06 16.77 1.73
N SER A 218 13.22 16.30 2.67
CA SER A 218 13.28 16.43 4.15
C SER A 218 14.30 17.44 4.69
N ASN A 219 14.26 18.67 4.17
CA ASN A 219 15.11 19.72 4.67
C ASN A 219 14.40 20.18 5.93
N THR A 220 15.04 19.98 7.08
CA THR A 220 14.50 20.23 8.42
C THR A 220 13.79 21.59 8.52
N ASP A 221 14.29 22.58 7.78
CA ASP A 221 13.76 23.95 7.73
C ASP A 221 12.32 24.02 7.22
N THR A 222 11.93 23.18 6.25
CA THR A 222 10.56 23.18 5.70
C THR A 222 9.53 22.65 6.70
N LEU A 223 9.93 21.68 7.54
CA LEU A 223 9.08 21.17 8.63
C LEU A 223 8.91 22.21 9.74
N VAL A 224 9.96 22.98 10.03
CA VAL A 224 9.91 24.08 10.99
C VAL A 224 9.00 25.21 10.49
N GLU A 225 9.07 25.59 9.22
CA GLU A 225 8.18 26.60 8.64
C GLU A 225 6.71 26.13 8.61
N MET A 226 6.45 24.86 8.28
CA MET A 226 5.10 24.30 8.34
C MET A 226 4.55 24.27 9.77
N GLN A 227 5.41 24.03 10.77
CA GLN A 227 5.03 24.13 12.18
C GLN A 227 4.77 25.58 12.61
N GLN A 228 5.56 26.54 12.14
CA GLN A 228 5.38 27.98 12.44
C GLN A 228 4.14 28.58 11.78
N LYS A 229 3.72 28.06 10.61
CA LYS A 229 2.49 28.49 9.92
C LYS A 229 1.19 27.97 10.52
N ASN A 230 1.23 27.09 11.53
CA ASN A 230 0.02 26.79 12.32
C ASN A 230 -0.24 27.99 13.26
N LEU A 231 -1.13 28.86 12.80
CA LEU A 231 -1.38 30.22 13.32
C LEU A 231 -1.98 30.28 14.74
N ASN A 232 -2.44 29.16 15.31
CA ASN A 232 -3.14 29.20 16.59
C ASN A 232 -2.19 29.11 17.80
N GLY A 233 -0.93 28.73 17.56
CA GLY A 233 0.04 28.52 18.62
C GLY A 233 -0.31 27.32 19.49
N TRP A 234 0.70 26.81 20.18
CA TRP A 234 0.50 25.71 21.11
C TRP A 234 -0.19 26.23 22.38
N PRO A 235 -1.20 25.54 22.96
CA PRO A 235 -1.72 24.21 22.60
C PRO A 235 -2.90 24.21 21.61
N PHE A 236 -3.39 25.39 21.19
CA PHE A 236 -4.62 25.56 20.42
C PHE A 236 -4.53 25.14 18.96
N ASP A 237 -3.32 24.87 18.44
CA ASP A 237 -3.12 24.17 17.17
C ASP A 237 -3.85 22.81 17.15
N GLN A 238 -4.02 22.19 18.32
CA GLN A 238 -4.79 20.95 18.44
C GLN A 238 -6.30 21.14 18.26
N MET A 239 -6.80 22.37 18.34
CA MET A 239 -8.21 22.73 18.17
C MET A 239 -8.48 23.46 16.83
N ALA A 240 -7.47 23.65 15.98
CA ALA A 240 -7.62 24.39 14.73
C ALA A 240 -8.66 23.72 13.79
N PRO A 241 -9.64 24.49 13.27
CA PRO A 241 -10.74 23.96 12.45
C PRO A 241 -10.28 23.43 11.09
N ASP A 242 -9.11 23.85 10.60
CA ASP A 242 -8.53 23.41 9.31
C ASP A 242 -7.91 22.01 9.33
N PHE A 243 -7.96 21.32 10.46
CA PHE A 243 -7.75 19.89 10.44
C PHE A 243 -8.99 19.23 9.82
N LYS A 244 -8.96 19.05 8.48
CA LYS A 244 -9.47 17.83 7.82
C LYS A 244 -8.68 16.63 8.38
N ARG A 245 -8.77 16.42 9.70
CA ARG A 245 -8.07 15.40 10.46
C ARG A 245 -8.55 14.10 9.91
N HIS A 246 -7.61 13.33 9.38
CA HIS A 246 -7.73 11.93 9.00
C HIS A 246 -8.74 11.26 9.94
N GLN A 247 -9.99 11.16 9.48
CA GLN A 247 -11.02 10.44 10.21
C GLN A 247 -10.52 9.01 10.22
N LEU A 248 -9.98 8.58 11.36
CA LEU A 248 -9.59 7.19 11.55
C LEU A 248 -10.82 6.29 11.46
N LEU A 249 -12.01 6.87 11.70
CA LEU A 249 -13.27 6.26 11.39
C LEU A 249 -13.63 6.41 9.92
N LEU A 250 -13.82 5.27 9.29
CA LEU A 250 -14.47 5.18 8.00
C LEU A 250 -15.98 5.20 8.21
N SER A 251 -16.74 5.67 7.21
CA SER A 251 -18.19 5.44 7.20
C SER A 251 -18.45 3.92 7.35
N PRO A 252 -19.53 3.49 8.03
CA PRO A 252 -19.77 2.07 8.25
C PRO A 252 -19.75 1.23 6.96
N LEU A 253 -20.32 1.76 5.87
CA LEU A 253 -20.27 1.10 4.57
C LEU A 253 -18.83 1.01 4.03
N THR A 254 -18.05 2.09 4.13
CA THR A 254 -16.65 2.07 3.70
C THR A 254 -15.80 1.12 4.54
N GLY A 255 -15.97 1.11 5.86
CA GLY A 255 -15.29 0.18 6.76
C GLY A 255 -15.68 -1.28 6.48
N PHE A 256 -16.96 -1.55 6.18
CA PHE A 256 -17.43 -2.86 5.74
C PHE A 256 -16.73 -3.30 4.46
N LEU A 257 -16.70 -2.44 3.43
CA LEU A 257 -16.07 -2.75 2.15
C LEU A 257 -14.56 -2.98 2.31
N VAL A 258 -13.86 -2.16 3.11
CA VAL A 258 -12.43 -2.33 3.39
C VAL A 258 -12.17 -3.64 4.15
N ALA A 259 -12.96 -3.93 5.18
CA ALA A 259 -12.83 -5.18 5.93
C ALA A 259 -13.08 -6.41 5.05
N LEU A 260 -14.12 -6.37 4.22
CA LEU A 260 -14.46 -7.45 3.30
C LEU A 260 -13.35 -7.64 2.26
N MET A 261 -12.81 -6.55 1.73
CA MET A 261 -11.71 -6.57 0.77
C MET A 261 -10.44 -7.17 1.37
N VAL A 262 -10.04 -6.76 2.59
CA VAL A 262 -8.87 -7.34 3.28
C VAL A 262 -9.07 -8.83 3.53
N ALA A 263 -10.24 -9.21 4.06
CA ALA A 263 -10.58 -10.60 4.32
C ALA A 263 -10.58 -11.46 3.03
N TRP A 264 -11.15 -10.94 1.94
CA TRP A 264 -11.19 -11.57 0.62
C TRP A 264 -9.79 -11.87 0.07
N HIS A 265 -8.87 -10.89 0.13
CA HIS A 265 -7.48 -11.10 -0.31
C HIS A 265 -6.72 -12.10 0.56
N VAL A 266 -6.98 -12.10 1.87
CA VAL A 266 -6.34 -13.07 2.78
C VAL A 266 -6.87 -14.49 2.56
N ASP A 267 -8.18 -14.68 2.33
CA ASP A 267 -8.73 -16.00 1.94
C ASP A 267 -8.08 -16.51 0.66
N GLY A 268 -7.99 -15.64 -0.34
CA GLY A 268 -7.29 -15.87 -1.60
C GLY A 268 -5.85 -16.33 -1.40
N ALA A 269 -5.04 -15.55 -0.68
CA ALA A 269 -3.65 -15.85 -0.39
C ALA A 269 -3.47 -17.19 0.35
N ILE A 270 -4.30 -17.48 1.36
CA ILE A 270 -4.26 -18.74 2.11
C ILE A 270 -4.56 -19.92 1.17
N ARG A 271 -5.53 -19.79 0.27
CA ARG A 271 -5.84 -20.85 -0.72
C ARG A 271 -4.71 -21.06 -1.71
N MET A 272 -4.07 -20.00 -2.18
CA MET A 272 -2.88 -20.12 -3.04
C MET A 272 -1.75 -20.87 -2.32
N MET A 273 -1.50 -20.56 -1.04
CA MET A 273 -0.50 -21.26 -0.22
C MET A 273 -0.87 -22.73 0.00
N ASN A 274 -2.12 -23.03 0.35
CA ASN A 274 -2.61 -24.40 0.55
C ASN A 274 -2.51 -25.24 -0.73
N PHE A 275 -2.80 -24.65 -1.89
CA PHE A 275 -2.67 -25.32 -3.19
C PHE A 275 -1.22 -25.74 -3.45
N HIS A 276 -0.25 -24.86 -3.16
CA HIS A 276 1.16 -25.16 -3.37
C HIS A 276 1.73 -26.13 -2.31
N ALA A 277 1.30 -26.01 -1.06
CA ALA A 277 1.82 -26.81 0.06
C ALA A 277 1.21 -28.23 0.14
N TRP A 278 0.17 -28.54 -0.65
CA TRP A 278 -0.61 -29.79 -0.60
C TRP A 278 -1.13 -30.18 0.80
N ARG A 279 -1.13 -29.23 1.74
CA ARG A 279 -1.51 -29.42 3.14
C ARG A 279 -2.36 -28.23 3.58
N PRO A 280 -3.56 -28.45 4.11
CA PRO A 280 -4.36 -27.36 4.67
C PRO A 280 -3.66 -26.81 5.91
N ILE A 281 -3.46 -25.49 5.95
CA ILE A 281 -2.95 -24.83 7.15
C ILE A 281 -3.98 -25.00 8.27
N PRO A 282 -3.60 -25.55 9.44
CA PRO A 282 -4.51 -25.73 10.57
C PRO A 282 -5.00 -24.38 11.11
N PHE A 283 -6.15 -24.38 11.76
CA PHE A 283 -6.74 -23.15 12.30
C PHE A 283 -5.87 -22.49 13.37
N GLY A 284 -5.22 -23.27 14.23
CA GLY A 284 -4.44 -22.75 15.37
C GLY A 284 -3.45 -21.62 15.00
N PRO A 285 -2.51 -21.85 14.06
CA PRO A 285 -1.58 -20.82 13.61
C PRO A 285 -2.26 -19.60 12.96
N LEU A 286 -3.28 -19.81 12.12
CA LEU A 286 -3.98 -18.72 11.44
C LEU A 286 -4.79 -17.86 12.42
N GLY A 287 -5.54 -18.51 13.31
CA GLY A 287 -6.27 -17.86 14.39
C GLY A 287 -5.34 -17.05 15.28
N THR A 288 -4.20 -17.63 15.69
CA THR A 288 -3.18 -16.94 16.51
C THR A 288 -2.63 -15.70 15.81
N LEU A 289 -2.31 -15.79 14.51
CA LEU A 289 -1.82 -14.65 13.73
C LEU A 289 -2.86 -13.53 13.64
N VAL A 290 -4.13 -13.87 13.35
CA VAL A 290 -5.24 -12.90 13.32
C VAL A 290 -5.47 -12.28 14.70
N SER A 291 -5.39 -13.07 15.77
CA SER A 291 -5.48 -12.56 17.14
C SER A 291 -4.37 -11.57 17.47
N MET A 292 -3.12 -11.89 17.14
CA MET A 292 -1.97 -11.00 17.33
C MET A 292 -2.14 -9.71 16.56
N LEU A 293 -2.56 -9.78 15.29
CA LEU A 293 -2.84 -8.61 14.48
C LEU A 293 -3.95 -7.74 15.11
N GLY A 294 -5.05 -8.35 15.57
CA GLY A 294 -6.13 -7.64 16.24
C GLY A 294 -5.69 -6.92 17.51
N ILE A 295 -4.83 -7.54 18.33
CA ILE A 295 -4.23 -6.92 19.51
C ILE A 295 -3.34 -5.74 19.11
N VAL A 296 -2.45 -5.92 18.13
CA VAL A 296 -1.56 -4.85 17.65
C VAL A 296 -2.36 -3.67 17.12
N LEU A 297 -3.38 -3.91 16.28
CA LEU A 297 -4.25 -2.86 15.74
C LEU A 297 -5.03 -2.13 16.85
N SER A 298 -5.51 -2.87 17.86
CA SER A 298 -6.12 -2.31 19.06
C SER A 298 -5.17 -1.38 19.82
N MET A 299 -3.92 -1.81 20.04
CA MET A 299 -2.89 -1.01 20.71
C MET A 299 -2.49 0.22 19.90
N VAL A 300 -2.31 0.10 18.58
CA VAL A 300 -2.01 1.21 17.69
C VAL A 300 -3.13 2.24 17.72
N ARG A 301 -4.40 1.80 17.66
CA ARG A 301 -5.56 2.70 17.78
C ARG A 301 -5.54 3.40 19.14
N ALA A 302 -5.43 2.68 20.25
CA ALA A 302 -5.35 3.27 21.59
C ALA A 302 -4.20 4.28 21.71
N GLY A 303 -3.01 3.91 21.19
CA GLY A 303 -1.82 4.74 21.12
C GLY A 303 -2.06 6.06 20.40
N ALA A 304 -2.77 6.03 19.27
CA ALA A 304 -3.11 7.22 18.51
C ALA A 304 -4.02 8.19 19.30
N TYR A 305 -4.96 7.68 20.10
CA TYR A 305 -5.81 8.51 20.97
C TYR A 305 -5.04 9.13 22.14
N VAL A 306 -4.16 8.37 22.79
CA VAL A 306 -3.41 8.85 23.97
C VAL A 306 -2.21 9.73 23.59
N SER A 307 -1.76 9.69 22.33
CA SER A 307 -0.68 10.55 21.85
C SER A 307 -1.07 12.04 21.99
N GLY A 308 -0.35 12.76 22.85
CA GLY A 308 -0.62 14.18 23.16
C GLY A 308 -1.69 14.45 24.23
N HIS A 309 -2.35 13.42 24.76
CA HIS A 309 -3.46 13.56 25.71
C HIS A 309 -3.22 12.72 26.97
N ALA A 310 -3.31 13.35 28.14
CA ALA A 310 -3.20 12.68 29.43
C ALA A 310 -4.58 12.51 30.08
N PRO A 311 -4.82 11.42 30.85
CA PRO A 311 -6.05 11.27 31.60
C PRO A 311 -6.18 12.40 32.65
N PRO A 312 -7.40 12.84 32.99
CA PRO A 312 -7.60 13.92 33.96
C PRO A 312 -7.20 13.50 35.37
N LEU A 313 -7.43 12.22 35.71
CA LEU A 313 -6.94 11.59 36.94
C LEU A 313 -6.01 10.43 36.59
N GLY A 314 -4.85 10.37 37.24
CA GLY A 314 -3.96 9.21 37.18
C GLY A 314 -4.61 7.97 37.80
N PHE A 315 -4.03 6.79 37.56
CA PHE A 315 -4.56 5.51 38.02
C PHE A 315 -4.86 5.49 39.53
N PHE A 316 -3.90 5.91 40.37
CA PHE A 316 -4.11 5.99 41.82
C PHE A 316 -5.16 7.04 42.22
N GLY A 317 -5.27 8.15 41.48
CA GLY A 317 -6.31 9.14 41.70
C GLY A 317 -7.72 8.58 41.43
N ARG A 318 -7.86 7.73 40.41
CA ARG A 318 -9.11 7.01 40.12
C ARG A 318 -9.48 6.05 41.23
N LEU A 319 -8.51 5.29 41.74
CA LEU A 319 -8.72 4.35 42.85
C LEU A 319 -9.10 5.09 44.15
N ALA A 320 -8.36 6.14 44.51
CA ALA A 320 -8.61 6.92 45.73
C ALA A 320 -9.96 7.65 45.72
N THR A 321 -10.44 8.07 44.55
CA THR A 321 -11.72 8.77 44.40
C THR A 321 -12.90 7.84 44.13
N GLY A 322 -12.67 6.53 43.99
CA GLY A 322 -13.71 5.57 43.59
C GLY A 322 -14.22 5.75 42.15
N ARG A 323 -13.59 6.63 41.35
CA ARG A 323 -13.97 6.93 39.96
C ARG A 323 -13.10 6.14 38.99
N LEU A 324 -13.29 4.81 38.96
CA LEU A 324 -12.54 3.92 38.07
C LEU A 324 -12.73 4.26 36.59
N ILE A 325 -13.98 4.56 36.21
CA ILE A 325 -14.36 4.96 34.86
C ILE A 325 -14.62 6.47 34.83
N ILE A 326 -13.97 7.17 33.92
CA ILE A 326 -14.14 8.59 33.63
C ILE A 326 -14.91 8.73 32.32
N PRO A 327 -16.20 9.09 32.37
CA PRO A 327 -16.99 9.34 31.17
C PRO A 327 -16.30 10.37 30.27
N GLY A 328 -16.29 10.12 28.96
CA GLY A 328 -15.62 10.95 27.96
C GLY A 328 -14.17 10.56 27.71
N TYR A 329 -13.34 10.38 28.74
CA TYR A 329 -11.95 9.94 28.54
C TYR A 329 -11.87 8.45 28.21
N ASP A 330 -12.45 7.59 29.04
CA ASP A 330 -12.30 6.13 28.90
C ASP A 330 -13.05 5.55 27.70
N TYR A 331 -13.91 6.34 27.07
CA TYR A 331 -14.64 5.96 25.87
C TYR A 331 -13.70 5.56 24.72
N ILE A 332 -12.48 6.11 24.66
CA ILE A 332 -11.47 5.75 23.64
C ILE A 332 -11.01 4.29 23.73
N PHE A 333 -11.12 3.66 24.90
CA PHE A 333 -10.69 2.28 25.11
C PHE A 333 -11.76 1.27 24.73
N LEU A 334 -13.00 1.70 24.49
CA LEU A 334 -14.09 0.81 24.13
C LEU A 334 -13.74 0.01 22.86
N ALA A 335 -13.41 0.69 21.76
CA ALA A 335 -13.07 0.01 20.51
C ALA A 335 -11.81 -0.90 20.63
N PRO A 336 -10.66 -0.44 21.17
CA PRO A 336 -9.50 -1.29 21.41
C PRO A 336 -9.80 -2.55 22.25
N VAL A 337 -10.53 -2.40 23.36
CA VAL A 337 -10.86 -3.52 24.25
C VAL A 337 -11.81 -4.50 23.56
N THR A 338 -12.84 -4.01 22.88
CA THR A 338 -13.77 -4.86 22.11
C THR A 338 -13.03 -5.61 21.00
N VAL A 339 -12.15 -4.95 20.25
CA VAL A 339 -11.36 -5.60 19.19
C VAL A 339 -10.40 -6.64 19.76
N ALA A 340 -9.67 -6.34 20.83
CA ALA A 340 -8.75 -7.29 21.46
C ALA A 340 -9.50 -8.51 22.03
N THR A 341 -10.64 -8.27 22.70
CA THR A 341 -11.50 -9.33 23.24
C THR A 341 -12.07 -10.20 22.13
N LEU A 342 -12.56 -9.60 21.04
CA LEU A 342 -13.03 -10.33 19.87
C LEU A 342 -11.89 -11.13 19.22
N ALA A 343 -10.71 -10.54 19.07
CA ALA A 343 -9.58 -11.18 18.40
C ALA A 343 -9.12 -12.44 19.15
N VAL A 344 -9.08 -12.40 20.49
CA VAL A 344 -8.70 -13.57 21.31
C VAL A 344 -9.87 -14.52 21.51
N GLY A 345 -11.00 -14.01 22.01
CA GLY A 345 -12.18 -14.82 22.32
C GLY A 345 -12.81 -15.43 21.07
N GLY A 346 -12.85 -14.69 19.96
CA GLY A 346 -13.35 -15.18 18.67
C GLY A 346 -12.49 -16.30 18.11
N ALA A 347 -11.17 -16.24 18.25
CA ALA A 347 -10.29 -17.36 17.86
C ALA A 347 -10.57 -18.61 18.71
N VAL A 348 -10.69 -18.48 20.04
CA VAL A 348 -11.01 -19.61 20.92
C VAL A 348 -12.37 -20.22 20.57
N ILE A 349 -13.41 -19.40 20.45
CA ILE A 349 -14.78 -19.84 20.15
C ILE A 349 -14.83 -20.54 18.78
N LEU A 350 -14.28 -19.93 17.73
CA LEU A 350 -14.27 -20.53 16.39
C LEU A 350 -13.45 -21.83 16.33
N GLY A 351 -12.39 -21.94 17.13
CA GLY A 351 -11.61 -23.17 17.26
C GLY A 351 -12.43 -24.33 17.84
N HIS A 352 -13.39 -24.04 18.73
CA HIS A 352 -14.28 -25.04 19.32
C HIS A 352 -15.49 -25.40 18.43
N LEU A 353 -15.89 -24.52 17.52
CA LEU A 353 -17.07 -24.73 16.66
C LEU A 353 -16.83 -25.69 15.48
N HIS A 354 -15.64 -26.29 15.36
CA HIS A 354 -15.25 -27.20 14.26
C HIS A 354 -15.53 -26.63 12.86
N THR A 355 -15.58 -25.30 12.72
CA THR A 355 -15.77 -24.64 11.43
C THR A 355 -14.52 -24.75 10.57
N PRO A 356 -14.63 -24.68 9.23
CA PRO A 356 -13.46 -24.73 8.35
C PRO A 356 -12.41 -23.69 8.77
N PRO A 357 -11.13 -24.07 8.97
CA PRO A 357 -10.08 -23.18 9.48
C PRO A 357 -9.97 -21.85 8.76
N VAL A 358 -9.97 -21.89 7.42
CA VAL A 358 -9.78 -20.69 6.60
C VAL A 358 -10.97 -19.74 6.75
N LEU A 359 -12.20 -20.26 6.63
CA LEU A 359 -13.42 -19.46 6.80
C LEU A 359 -13.48 -18.79 8.17
N SER A 360 -13.09 -19.52 9.21
CA SER A 360 -13.04 -19.03 10.59
C SER A 360 -12.04 -17.88 10.74
N ALA A 361 -10.80 -18.06 10.26
CA ALA A 361 -9.76 -17.04 10.37
C ALA A 361 -10.11 -15.77 9.57
N VAL A 362 -10.64 -15.93 8.36
CA VAL A 362 -11.05 -14.84 7.48
C VAL A 362 -12.25 -14.07 8.05
N SER A 363 -13.23 -14.77 8.62
CA SER A 363 -14.39 -14.14 9.26
C SER A 363 -13.98 -13.35 10.51
N LEU A 364 -13.04 -13.89 11.29
CA LEU A 364 -12.48 -13.18 12.45
C LEU A 364 -11.71 -11.93 12.00
N LEU A 365 -10.86 -12.06 10.98
CA LEU A 365 -10.12 -10.93 10.41
C LEU A 365 -11.06 -9.84 9.89
N PHE A 366 -12.11 -10.22 9.16
CA PHE A 366 -13.16 -9.31 8.72
C PHE A 366 -13.74 -8.52 9.89
N MET A 367 -14.18 -9.19 10.96
CA MET A 367 -14.78 -8.53 12.11
C MET A 367 -13.78 -7.62 12.86
N VAL A 368 -12.52 -8.03 12.98
CA VAL A 368 -11.44 -7.21 13.58
C VAL A 368 -11.23 -5.92 12.79
N ILE A 369 -11.07 -6.01 11.46
CA ILE A 369 -10.86 -4.83 10.61
C ILE A 369 -12.12 -3.95 10.56
N PHE A 370 -13.30 -4.55 10.54
CA PHE A 370 -14.56 -3.81 10.53
C PHE A 370 -14.74 -3.00 11.82
N LEU A 371 -14.61 -3.64 12.99
CA LEU A 371 -14.77 -2.95 14.27
C LEU A 371 -13.68 -1.90 14.50
N ILE A 372 -12.41 -2.21 14.18
CA ILE A 372 -11.33 -1.24 14.39
C ILE A 372 -11.46 -0.02 13.47
N THR A 373 -12.19 -0.08 12.36
CA THR A 373 -12.35 1.05 11.43
C THR A 373 -13.68 1.80 11.57
N THR A 374 -14.69 1.20 12.21
CA THR A 374 -16.04 1.78 12.29
C THR A 374 -16.51 2.10 13.71
N MET A 375 -15.91 1.47 14.74
CA MET A 375 -16.40 1.60 16.11
C MET A 375 -15.96 2.92 16.76
N PRO A 376 -16.89 3.71 17.33
CA PRO A 376 -16.58 5.01 17.96
C PRO A 376 -15.72 4.86 19.24
N PRO A 377 -15.14 5.96 19.76
CA PRO A 377 -15.21 7.34 19.26
C PRO A 377 -14.44 7.57 17.95
N ASP A 378 -14.68 8.71 17.31
CA ASP A 378 -13.79 9.28 16.31
C ASP A 378 -12.67 10.07 17.00
N LEU A 379 -11.48 10.12 16.41
CA LEU A 379 -10.36 10.88 16.95
C LEU A 379 -10.67 12.38 16.99
N ALA A 380 -11.33 12.90 15.96
CA ALA A 380 -11.74 14.29 15.92
C ALA A 380 -12.75 14.61 17.04
N VAL A 381 -13.75 13.75 17.22
CA VAL A 381 -14.73 13.90 18.30
C VAL A 381 -14.04 13.82 19.66
N PHE A 382 -13.14 12.87 19.88
CA PHE A 382 -12.39 12.75 21.14
C PHE A 382 -11.53 13.99 21.43
N HIS A 383 -10.86 14.57 20.43
CA HIS A 383 -10.09 15.79 20.64
C HIS A 383 -10.96 16.99 21.03
N LEU A 384 -12.20 17.05 20.55
CA LEU A 384 -13.10 18.17 20.81
C LEU A 384 -13.91 18.01 22.09
N THR A 385 -14.31 16.79 22.44
CA THR A 385 -15.25 16.52 23.54
C THR A 385 -14.68 15.64 24.64
N GLY A 386 -13.47 15.11 24.46
CA GLY A 386 -12.83 14.25 25.43
C GLY A 386 -12.44 15.01 26.70
N ASN A 387 -12.78 14.44 27.86
CA ASN A 387 -12.34 14.94 29.16
C ASN A 387 -10.86 14.60 29.41
N HIS A 388 -9.94 15.16 28.63
CA HIS A 388 -8.51 14.91 28.72
C HIS A 388 -7.73 16.18 29.10
N ARG A 389 -6.49 16.01 29.58
CA ARG A 389 -5.52 17.09 29.72
C ARG A 389 -4.61 17.09 28.50
N ILE A 390 -4.30 18.27 27.97
CA ILE A 390 -3.29 18.41 26.92
C ILE A 390 -1.92 18.25 27.57
N ASN A 391 -1.10 17.32 27.08
CA ASN A 391 0.22 17.09 27.65
C ASN A 391 1.25 18.10 27.10
N PRO A 392 1.84 18.99 27.93
CA PRO A 392 2.84 19.97 27.49
C PRO A 392 4.17 19.37 27.03
N ASP A 393 4.53 18.17 27.47
CA ASP A 393 5.88 17.63 27.30
C ASP A 393 6.26 17.24 25.86
N MET A 394 5.31 17.17 24.92
CA MET A 394 5.66 16.77 23.54
C MET A 394 6.47 17.83 22.79
N LYS A 395 6.39 19.12 23.16
CA LYS A 395 7.20 20.17 22.50
C LYS A 395 8.65 20.18 22.97
N GLN A 396 8.90 20.02 24.28
CA GLN A 396 10.26 20.10 24.83
C GLN A 396 11.18 19.03 24.26
N ARG A 397 10.67 17.82 23.96
CA ARG A 397 11.49 16.76 23.35
C ARG A 397 11.86 17.07 21.90
N THR A 398 10.95 17.64 21.12
CA THR A 398 11.21 17.96 19.70
C THR A 398 12.11 19.19 19.57
N SER A 399 11.92 20.22 20.39
CA SER A 399 12.80 21.40 20.39
C SER A 399 14.18 21.11 20.99
N ALA A 400 14.29 20.23 22.00
CA ALA A 400 15.60 19.82 22.53
C ALA A 400 16.40 18.94 21.57
N PHE A 401 15.74 18.26 20.63
CA PHE A 401 16.41 17.52 19.54
C PHE A 401 16.89 18.46 18.43
N LEU A 402 16.19 19.58 18.19
CA LEU A 402 16.49 20.53 17.12
C LEU A 402 17.50 21.62 17.49
N ILE A 403 17.82 21.81 18.78
CA ILE A 403 18.77 22.84 19.27
C ILE A 403 20.18 22.24 19.49
N LYS A 404 20.38 20.94 19.25
CA LYS A 404 21.64 20.24 19.54
C LYS A 404 22.59 20.08 18.34
N ASP A 405 22.21 20.59 17.18
CA ASP A 405 23.06 20.73 15.99
C ASP A 405 23.14 22.23 15.63
#